data_AF-A0A9Q1DKN7-F1
#
_entry.id   AF-A0A9Q1DKN7-F1
#
_cell.length_a   1.000
_cell.length_b   1.000
_cell.length_c   1.000
_cell.angle_alpha   90.00
_cell.angle_beta   90.00
_cell.angle_gamma   90.00
#
_symmetry.space_group_name_H-M   'P 1'
#
loop_
_entity.id
_entity.type
_entity.pdbx_description
1 polymer ?
#
loop_
_entity_poly.entity_id
_entity_poly.type
_entity_poly.pdbx_seq_one_letter_code
_entity_poly.pdbx_strand_id
1 'polypeptide(L)'
;MTERVNNFPPLPRFTPAFIKPCFYQNVEEEIPPQHHQLIRRVYNLWILYSVTLCVNVVSCIAWWAGGGSGVNFGLSLLWLILFSPCSYACWFRPLYKAFRADSSFNFMSFFFVFFLQCVLAVIQAVGISGWGACGWIVTVSYFGHNVGSGIVMLISTLLFTVVAVLMGLVLIRVHRLYRAGGGSLQRAQDEWSSGAWKSAPVRDAGFNAISVSGPSLPQYPAAVPSYPESGPW
;
A
#
# COMPACT_ATOMS: atom_id res chain seq x y z
N MET A 1 -0.23 31.34 -8.75
CA MET A 1 0.04 30.13 -7.96
C MET A 1 -1.25 29.74 -7.27
N THR A 2 -2.04 28.85 -7.87
CA THR A 2 -3.27 28.32 -7.26
C THR A 2 -2.89 27.38 -6.12
N GLU A 3 -3.25 27.74 -4.90
CA GLU A 3 -2.99 26.97 -3.69
C GLU A 3 -3.71 25.61 -3.80
N ARG A 4 -2.95 24.51 -3.94
CA ARG A 4 -3.52 23.15 -4.08
C ARG A 4 -4.13 22.71 -2.75
N VAL A 5 -5.46 22.60 -2.70
CA VAL A 5 -6.23 22.29 -1.49
C VAL A 5 -6.06 20.83 -1.07
N ASN A 6 -5.51 20.56 0.11
CA ASN A 6 -5.34 19.20 0.62
C ASN A 6 -6.67 18.40 0.59
N ASN A 7 -6.65 17.22 -0.02
CA ASN A 7 -7.84 16.39 -0.30
C ASN A 7 -7.79 15.00 0.37
N PHE A 8 -6.73 14.70 1.13
CA PHE A 8 -6.46 13.34 1.59
C PHE A 8 -6.16 13.26 3.10
N PRO A 9 -6.77 12.32 3.86
CA PRO A 9 -7.81 11.36 3.44
C PRO A 9 -9.20 12.02 3.28
N PRO A 10 -10.06 11.56 2.34
CA PRO A 10 -11.43 12.03 2.21
C PRO A 10 -12.27 11.44 3.35
N LEU A 11 -12.49 12.23 4.38
CA LEU A 11 -13.29 11.81 5.53
C LEU A 11 -14.74 12.29 5.41
N PRO A 12 -15.73 11.49 5.85
CA PRO A 12 -17.08 11.99 6.06
C PRO A 12 -17.06 13.12 7.10
N ARG A 13 -17.93 14.14 6.93
CA ARG A 13 -17.95 15.39 7.73
C ARG A 13 -18.10 15.23 9.26
N PHE A 14 -18.27 14.01 9.77
CA PHE A 14 -18.55 13.71 11.17
C PHE A 14 -17.36 13.11 11.95
N THR A 15 -16.17 13.00 11.36
CA THR A 15 -14.97 12.51 12.09
C THR A 15 -14.23 13.63 12.83
N PRO A 16 -13.66 13.37 14.03
CA PRO A 16 -13.02 14.37 14.86
C PRO A 16 -11.79 15.03 14.20
N ALA A 17 -11.53 16.29 14.58
CA ALA A 17 -10.56 17.24 14.02
C ALA A 17 -9.06 16.83 14.03
N PHE A 18 -8.73 15.60 14.42
CA PHE A 18 -7.36 15.06 14.44
C PHE A 18 -6.87 14.52 13.08
N ILE A 19 -7.76 14.41 12.09
CA ILE A 19 -7.40 14.01 10.73
C ILE A 19 -7.86 15.13 9.79
N LYS A 20 -7.12 16.24 9.80
CA LYS A 20 -7.26 17.23 8.72
C LYS A 20 -6.72 16.61 7.43
N PRO A 21 -7.28 16.92 6.26
CA PRO A 21 -6.64 16.61 4.99
C PRO A 21 -5.23 17.20 5.01
N CYS A 22 -4.21 16.36 5.17
CA CYS A 22 -2.83 16.80 5.33
C CYS A 22 -2.11 16.89 3.98
N PHE A 23 -2.71 16.37 2.90
CA PHE A 23 -2.04 16.27 1.61
C PHE A 23 -3.00 16.44 0.42
N TYR A 24 -2.54 17.12 -0.63
CA TYR A 24 -3.16 17.09 -1.94
C TYR A 24 -2.72 15.81 -2.67
N GLN A 25 -3.64 14.87 -2.87
CA GLN A 25 -3.38 13.67 -3.67
C GLN A 25 -4.35 13.63 -4.83
N ASN A 26 -3.87 13.95 -6.03
CA ASN A 26 -4.63 13.82 -7.27
C ASN A 26 -3.98 12.76 -8.16
N VAL A 27 -4.53 11.54 -8.10
CA VAL A 27 -4.02 10.40 -8.87
C VAL A 27 -4.10 10.67 -10.37
N GLU A 28 -5.10 11.44 -10.82
CA GLU A 28 -5.34 11.69 -12.25
C GLU A 28 -4.40 12.72 -12.90
N GLU A 29 -3.77 13.56 -12.08
CA GLU A 29 -2.89 14.64 -12.53
C GLU A 29 -1.40 14.27 -12.40
N GLU A 30 -1.03 13.37 -11.48
CA GLU A 30 0.38 13.09 -11.14
C GLU A 30 0.92 11.73 -11.63
N ILE A 31 0.07 10.83 -12.11
CA ILE A 31 0.46 9.48 -12.53
C ILE A 31 0.04 9.26 -14.00
N PRO A 32 0.76 8.44 -14.78
CA PRO A 32 0.29 8.05 -16.12
C PRO A 32 -1.05 7.28 -16.04
N PRO A 33 -2.01 7.53 -16.96
CA PRO A 33 -3.36 6.94 -16.90
C PRO A 33 -3.39 5.41 -16.85
N GLN A 34 -2.34 4.75 -17.35
CA GLN A 34 -2.18 3.28 -17.35
C GLN A 34 -2.01 2.67 -15.95
N HIS A 35 -1.54 3.43 -14.95
CA HIS A 35 -1.25 2.94 -13.59
C HIS A 35 -2.27 3.40 -12.53
N HIS A 36 -3.25 4.24 -12.90
CA HIS A 36 -4.28 4.75 -11.98
C HIS A 36 -5.08 3.64 -11.30
N GLN A 37 -5.48 2.62 -12.06
CA GLN A 37 -6.28 1.52 -11.53
C GLN A 37 -5.49 0.71 -10.50
N LEU A 38 -4.19 0.49 -10.73
CA LEU A 38 -3.33 -0.22 -9.79
C LEU A 38 -3.21 0.57 -8.49
N ILE A 39 -2.88 1.86 -8.56
CA ILE A 39 -2.70 2.69 -7.36
C ILE A 39 -4.01 2.84 -6.58
N ARG A 40 -5.17 2.94 -7.25
CA ARG A 40 -6.49 2.93 -6.60
C ARG A 40 -6.77 1.61 -5.88
N ARG A 41 -6.47 0.46 -6.51
CA ARG A 41 -6.63 -0.86 -5.88
C ARG A 41 -5.72 -1.01 -4.66
N VAL A 42 -4.49 -0.54 -4.77
CA VAL A 42 -3.51 -0.59 -3.69
C VAL A 42 -3.89 0.34 -2.54
N TYR A 43 -4.49 1.50 -2.83
CA TYR A 43 -5.09 2.36 -1.82
C TYR A 43 -6.30 1.73 -1.13
N ASN A 44 -7.21 1.12 -1.90
CA ASN A 44 -8.35 0.40 -1.34
C ASN A 44 -7.90 -0.78 -0.47
N LEU A 45 -6.81 -1.45 -0.83
CA LEU A 45 -6.19 -2.49 -0.02
C LEU A 45 -5.65 -1.95 1.31
N TRP A 46 -5.05 -0.76 1.32
CA TRP A 46 -4.62 -0.11 2.56
C TRP A 46 -5.81 0.25 3.46
N ILE A 47 -6.90 0.78 2.89
CA ILE A 47 -8.14 1.03 3.64
C ILE A 47 -8.67 -0.28 4.21
N LEU A 48 -8.77 -1.33 3.38
CA LEU A 48 -9.27 -2.63 3.81
C LEU A 48 -8.44 -3.22 4.94
N TYR A 49 -7.11 -3.11 4.88
CA TYR A 49 -6.22 -3.54 5.95
C TYR A 49 -6.48 -2.75 7.24
N SER A 50 -6.62 -1.43 7.15
CA SER A 50 -6.94 -0.57 8.30
C SER A 50 -8.28 -0.92 8.94
N VAL A 51 -9.31 -1.15 8.11
CA VAL A 51 -10.64 -1.60 8.57
C VAL A 51 -10.54 -2.98 9.22
N THR A 52 -9.75 -3.89 8.65
CA THR A 52 -9.54 -5.23 9.22
C THR A 52 -8.91 -5.17 10.61
N LEU A 53 -7.94 -4.27 10.82
CA LEU A 53 -7.37 -4.03 12.16
C LEU A 53 -8.43 -3.50 13.14
N CYS A 54 -9.32 -2.59 12.71
CA CYS A 54 -10.44 -2.12 13.55
C CYS A 54 -11.40 -3.26 13.92
N VAL A 55 -11.79 -4.09 12.95
CA VAL A 55 -12.66 -5.25 13.17
C VAL A 55 -11.97 -6.29 14.08
N ASN A 56 -10.65 -6.43 13.98
CA ASN A 56 -9.88 -7.28 14.89
C ASN A 56 -9.92 -6.76 16.32
N VAL A 57 -9.85 -5.45 16.57
CA VAL A 57 -10.04 -4.89 17.92
C VAL A 57 -11.42 -5.26 18.48
N VAL A 58 -12.48 -5.09 17.68
CA VAL A 58 -13.84 -5.49 18.08
C VAL A 58 -13.92 -7.00 18.37
N SER A 59 -13.25 -7.81 17.56
CA SER A 59 -13.19 -9.26 17.75
C SER A 59 -12.45 -9.64 19.04
N CYS A 60 -11.35 -8.95 19.36
CA CYS A 60 -10.62 -9.16 20.61
C CYS A 60 -11.43 -8.68 21.83
N ILE A 61 -12.26 -7.65 21.71
CA ILE A 61 -13.22 -7.25 22.76
C ILE A 61 -14.27 -8.36 22.95
N ALA A 62 -14.85 -8.87 21.88
CA ALA A 62 -15.82 -9.97 21.94
C ALA A 62 -15.22 -11.24 22.53
N TRP A 63 -13.96 -11.52 22.22
CA TRP A 63 -13.21 -12.61 22.85
C TRP A 63 -13.03 -12.39 24.36
N TRP A 64 -12.58 -11.20 24.77
CA TRP A 64 -12.40 -10.88 26.17
C TRP A 64 -13.72 -10.95 26.96
N ALA A 65 -14.81 -10.41 26.40
CA ALA A 65 -16.15 -10.50 26.98
C ALA A 65 -16.66 -11.95 27.09
N GLY A 66 -16.21 -12.84 26.20
CA GLY A 66 -16.54 -14.25 26.22
C GLY A 66 -15.74 -15.09 27.22
N GLY A 67 -14.84 -14.49 28.02
CA GLY A 67 -13.96 -15.18 28.97
C GLY A 67 -12.50 -15.33 28.52
N GLY A 68 -12.10 -14.71 27.41
CA GLY A 68 -10.75 -14.74 26.87
C GLY A 68 -9.74 -13.85 27.59
N SER A 69 -8.45 -14.02 27.28
CA SER A 69 -7.39 -13.16 27.82
C SER A 69 -7.42 -11.75 27.19
N GLY A 70 -7.38 -10.72 28.04
CA GLY A 70 -7.31 -9.31 27.62
C GLY A 70 -6.00 -8.89 26.94
N VAL A 71 -4.97 -9.75 26.95
CA VAL A 71 -3.68 -9.48 26.28
C VAL A 71 -3.88 -9.25 24.77
N ASN A 72 -4.76 -10.04 24.14
CA ASN A 72 -5.01 -9.90 22.71
C ASN A 72 -5.73 -8.60 22.37
N PHE A 73 -6.59 -8.11 23.27
CA PHE A 73 -7.19 -6.80 23.11
C PHE A 73 -6.13 -5.69 23.16
N GLY A 74 -5.27 -5.66 24.18
CA GLY A 74 -4.21 -4.65 24.30
C GLY A 74 -3.27 -4.62 23.09
N LEU A 75 -2.84 -5.80 22.63
CA LEU A 75 -1.99 -5.92 21.44
C LEU A 75 -2.72 -5.56 20.15
N SER A 76 -4.01 -5.91 20.00
CA SER A 76 -4.80 -5.53 18.82
C SER A 76 -4.91 -4.01 18.66
N LEU A 77 -5.05 -3.28 19.78
CA LEU A 77 -5.11 -1.82 19.80
C LEU A 77 -3.74 -1.21 19.46
N LEU A 78 -2.66 -1.76 20.01
CA LEU A 78 -1.29 -1.37 19.68
C LEU A 78 -1.03 -1.55 18.18
N TRP A 79 -1.43 -2.69 17.60
CA TRP A 79 -1.27 -2.97 16.17
C TRP A 79 -2.09 -2.04 15.30
N LEU A 80 -3.31 -1.69 15.70
CA LEU A 80 -4.13 -0.71 14.99
C LEU A 80 -3.41 0.65 14.89
N ILE A 81 -2.89 1.14 16.02
CA ILE A 81 -2.24 2.46 16.11
C ILE A 81 -0.88 2.46 15.40
N LEU A 82 -0.12 1.36 15.48
CA LEU A 82 1.21 1.29 14.87
C LEU A 82 1.16 0.96 13.39
N PHE A 83 0.43 -0.09 13.00
CA PHE A 83 0.46 -0.59 11.63
C PHE A 83 -0.40 0.21 10.67
N SER A 84 -1.46 0.89 11.10
CA SER A 84 -2.26 1.76 10.22
C SER A 84 -1.44 2.92 9.60
N PRO A 85 -0.76 3.79 10.39
CA PRO A 85 0.07 4.85 9.83
C PRO A 85 1.38 4.33 9.22
N CYS A 86 1.99 3.29 9.81
CA CYS A 86 3.23 2.71 9.29
C CYS A 86 3.03 2.10 7.90
N SER A 87 1.94 1.35 7.69
CA SER A 87 1.61 0.77 6.38
C SER A 87 1.44 1.85 5.30
N TYR A 88 0.79 2.97 5.64
CA TYR A 88 0.66 4.11 4.73
C TYR A 88 2.02 4.73 4.38
N ALA A 89 2.84 5.01 5.39
CA ALA A 89 4.11 5.69 5.21
C ALA A 89 5.16 4.82 4.52
N CYS A 90 5.19 3.52 4.82
CA CYS A 90 6.31 2.65 4.46
C CYS A 90 6.09 1.85 3.18
N TRP A 91 4.85 1.68 2.68
CA TRP A 91 4.65 1.02 1.38
C TRP A 91 3.74 1.78 0.43
N PHE A 92 2.67 2.43 0.88
CA PHE A 92 1.82 3.20 -0.03
C PHE A 92 2.58 4.41 -0.60
N ARG A 93 3.25 5.18 0.26
CA ARG A 93 4.03 6.36 -0.17
C ARG A 93 5.20 6.03 -1.10
N PRO A 94 6.06 5.04 -0.80
CA PRO A 94 7.12 4.62 -1.72
C PRO A 94 6.56 4.17 -3.07
N LEU A 95 5.44 3.45 -3.10
CA LEU A 95 4.80 3.04 -4.35
C LEU A 95 4.31 4.25 -5.17
N TYR A 96 3.64 5.19 -4.51
CA TYR A 96 3.18 6.42 -5.16
C TYR A 96 4.35 7.21 -5.76
N LYS A 97 5.43 7.36 -5.00
CA LYS A 97 6.65 8.03 -5.47
C LYS A 97 7.33 7.25 -6.60
N ALA A 98 7.33 5.92 -6.55
CA ALA A 98 7.90 5.06 -7.57
C ALA A 98 7.20 5.25 -8.91
N PHE A 99 5.87 5.25 -8.94
CA PHE A 99 5.10 5.47 -10.18
C PHE A 99 5.14 6.92 -10.67
N ARG A 100 5.21 7.92 -9.77
CA ARG A 100 5.30 9.33 -10.16
C ARG A 100 6.66 9.68 -10.78
N ALA A 101 7.75 9.15 -10.24
CA ALA A 101 9.12 9.47 -10.66
C ALA A 101 9.76 8.40 -11.56
N ASP A 102 9.04 7.32 -11.88
CA ASP A 102 9.56 6.09 -12.54
C ASP A 102 10.89 5.60 -11.93
N SER A 103 10.97 5.66 -10.60
CA SER A 103 12.22 5.42 -9.87
C SER A 103 12.33 3.97 -9.40
N SER A 104 13.31 3.26 -9.96
CA SER A 104 13.65 1.87 -9.65
C SER A 104 14.01 1.67 -8.17
N PHE A 105 14.65 2.66 -7.53
CA PHE A 105 14.97 2.60 -6.10
C PHE A 105 13.71 2.59 -5.21
N ASN A 106 12.73 3.45 -5.52
CA ASN A 106 11.47 3.49 -4.76
C ASN A 106 10.63 2.22 -4.98
N PHE A 107 10.68 1.62 -6.17
CA PHE A 107 10.09 0.30 -6.42
C PHE A 107 10.74 -0.78 -5.55
N MET A 108 12.07 -0.78 -5.43
CA MET A 108 12.78 -1.81 -4.66
C MET A 108 12.51 -1.68 -3.14
N SER A 109 12.44 -0.45 -2.63
CA SER A 109 12.00 -0.20 -1.26
C SER A 109 10.55 -0.66 -1.02
N PHE A 110 9.65 -0.38 -1.96
CA PHE A 110 8.28 -0.88 -1.90
C PHE A 110 8.22 -2.41 -1.82
N PHE A 111 8.92 -3.13 -2.70
CA PHE A 111 8.87 -4.59 -2.71
C PHE A 111 9.36 -5.19 -1.38
N PHE A 112 10.44 -4.66 -0.82
CA PHE A 112 10.98 -5.15 0.45
C PHE A 112 9.99 -4.95 1.60
N VAL A 113 9.50 -3.72 1.78
CA VAL A 113 8.56 -3.41 2.88
C VAL A 113 7.22 -4.11 2.68
N PHE A 114 6.69 -4.11 1.47
CA PHE A 114 5.40 -4.72 1.16
C PHE A 114 5.45 -6.25 1.28
N PHE A 115 6.58 -6.88 0.98
CA PHE A 115 6.78 -8.31 1.23
C PHE A 115 6.73 -8.63 2.73
N LEU A 116 7.45 -7.87 3.57
CA LEU A 116 7.38 -8.03 5.03
C LEU A 116 5.96 -7.80 5.56
N GLN A 117 5.26 -6.80 5.03
CA GLN A 117 3.86 -6.54 5.37
C GLN A 117 2.94 -7.71 4.97
N CYS A 118 3.19 -8.33 3.82
CA CYS A 118 2.45 -9.52 3.37
C CYS A 118 2.68 -10.70 4.32
N VAL A 119 3.92 -10.94 4.76
CA VAL A 119 4.25 -11.97 5.76
C VAL A 119 3.53 -11.68 7.08
N LEU A 120 3.54 -10.43 7.54
CA LEU A 120 2.81 -10.03 8.75
C LEU A 120 1.30 -10.28 8.63
N ALA A 121 0.70 -9.96 7.48
CA ALA A 121 -0.72 -10.23 7.23
C ALA A 121 -1.04 -11.73 7.24
N VAL A 122 -0.14 -12.58 6.71
CA VAL A 122 -0.27 -14.05 6.81
C VAL A 122 -0.19 -14.51 8.26
N ILE A 123 0.74 -13.99 9.07
CA ILE A 123 0.84 -14.31 10.51
C ILE A 123 -0.44 -13.90 11.24
N GLN A 124 -1.00 -12.73 10.93
CA GLN A 124 -2.27 -12.26 11.51
C GLN A 124 -3.45 -13.15 11.09
N ALA A 125 -3.49 -13.64 9.84
CA ALA A 125 -4.50 -14.57 9.38
C ALA A 125 -4.39 -15.94 10.08
N VAL A 126 -3.17 -16.42 10.34
CA VAL A 126 -2.93 -17.64 11.11
C VAL A 126 -3.38 -17.47 12.57
N GLY A 127 -3.11 -16.32 13.17
CA GLY A 127 -3.57 -15.97 14.51
C GLY A 127 -2.82 -16.70 15.60
N ILE A 128 -1.54 -16.36 15.82
CA ILE A 128 -0.77 -16.92 16.94
C ILE A 128 -1.34 -16.38 18.26
N SER A 129 -1.63 -17.27 19.21
CA SER A 129 -2.17 -16.87 20.51
C SER A 129 -1.24 -15.90 21.24
N GLY A 130 -1.78 -14.78 21.73
CA GLY A 130 -0.99 -13.74 22.39
C GLY A 130 -0.27 -12.79 21.42
N TRP A 131 -0.56 -12.88 20.12
CA TRP A 131 -0.05 -11.94 19.11
C TRP A 131 -1.01 -10.77 18.84
N GLY A 132 -2.20 -10.73 19.46
CA GLY A 132 -3.17 -9.65 19.24
C GLY A 132 -3.94 -9.72 17.93
N ALA A 133 -3.97 -10.89 17.29
CA ALA A 133 -4.85 -11.20 16.16
C ALA A 133 -5.68 -12.43 16.49
N CYS A 134 -6.97 -12.43 16.13
CA CYS A 134 -7.80 -13.62 16.31
C CYS A 134 -7.31 -14.74 15.36
N GLY A 135 -7.40 -14.54 14.04
CA GLY A 135 -6.92 -15.51 13.05
C GLY A 135 -7.49 -16.92 13.23
N TRP A 136 -7.05 -17.85 12.38
CA TRP A 136 -7.65 -19.19 12.32
C TRP A 136 -7.44 -20.01 13.58
N ILE A 137 -6.22 -20.04 14.14
CA ILE A 137 -5.89 -20.91 15.28
C ILE A 137 -6.69 -20.52 16.53
N VAL A 138 -6.73 -19.22 16.87
CA VAL A 138 -7.47 -18.77 18.06
C VAL A 138 -8.98 -18.88 17.82
N THR A 139 -9.47 -18.50 16.65
CA THR A 139 -10.91 -18.56 16.35
C THR A 139 -11.45 -19.98 16.45
N VAL A 140 -10.77 -20.96 15.83
CA VAL A 140 -11.19 -22.37 15.85
C VAL A 140 -11.13 -22.94 17.28
N SER A 141 -10.08 -22.62 18.05
CA SER A 141 -9.98 -23.11 19.42
C SER A 141 -11.03 -22.51 20.36
N TYR A 142 -11.54 -21.30 20.06
CA TYR A 142 -12.52 -20.61 20.89
C TYR A 142 -13.99 -21.00 20.61
N PHE A 143 -14.29 -21.61 19.46
CA PHE A 143 -15.67 -22.02 19.11
C PHE A 143 -16.31 -22.96 20.12
N GLY A 144 -15.50 -23.81 20.79
CA GLY A 144 -15.98 -24.72 21.83
C GLY A 144 -16.30 -24.05 23.17
N HIS A 145 -15.86 -22.81 23.39
CA HIS A 145 -16.07 -22.07 24.64
C HIS A 145 -17.23 -21.08 24.54
N ASN A 146 -17.25 -20.24 23.50
CA ASN A 146 -18.32 -19.27 23.27
C ASN A 146 -18.55 -19.10 21.76
N VAL A 147 -19.68 -19.62 21.29
CA VAL A 147 -20.05 -19.58 19.87
C VAL A 147 -20.23 -18.13 19.40
N GLY A 148 -20.80 -17.26 20.22
CA GLY A 148 -21.03 -15.85 19.89
C GLY A 148 -19.72 -15.11 19.62
N SER A 149 -18.76 -15.20 20.54
CA SER A 149 -17.42 -14.64 20.35
C SER A 149 -16.71 -15.26 19.14
N GLY A 150 -16.82 -16.59 18.97
CA GLY A 150 -16.24 -17.31 17.84
C GLY A 150 -16.73 -16.79 16.47
N ILE A 151 -18.02 -16.49 16.33
CA ILE A 151 -18.57 -15.91 15.09
C ILE A 151 -17.96 -14.53 14.80
N VAL A 152 -17.83 -13.66 15.81
CA VAL A 152 -17.23 -12.33 15.63
C VAL A 152 -15.75 -12.45 15.24
N MET A 153 -15.02 -13.37 15.88
CA MET A 153 -13.61 -13.65 15.57
C MET A 153 -13.42 -14.26 14.17
N LEU A 154 -14.39 -15.02 13.68
CA LEU A 154 -14.37 -15.56 12.32
C LEU A 154 -14.44 -14.45 11.27
N ILE A 155 -15.19 -13.37 11.52
CA ILE A 155 -15.27 -12.22 10.60
C ILE A 155 -13.89 -11.58 10.43
N SER A 156 -13.18 -11.27 11.52
CA SER A 156 -11.83 -10.69 11.42
C SER A 156 -10.82 -11.66 10.78
N THR A 157 -10.93 -12.95 11.07
CA THR A 157 -10.08 -14.00 10.48
C THR A 157 -10.23 -14.10 8.97
N LEU A 158 -11.47 -14.08 8.48
CA LEU A 158 -11.76 -14.08 7.04
C LEU A 158 -11.24 -12.80 6.38
N LEU A 159 -11.41 -11.64 7.01
CA LEU A 159 -10.89 -10.38 6.50
C LEU A 159 -9.36 -10.37 6.41
N PHE A 160 -8.64 -10.85 7.44
CA PHE A 160 -7.18 -10.98 7.37
C PHE A 160 -6.74 -11.93 6.25
N THR A 161 -7.47 -13.02 6.04
CA THR A 161 -7.19 -13.96 4.94
C THR A 161 -7.37 -13.28 3.58
N VAL A 162 -8.47 -12.55 3.38
CA VAL A 162 -8.72 -11.78 2.15
C VAL A 162 -7.62 -10.74 1.93
N VAL A 163 -7.24 -10.00 2.96
CA VAL A 163 -6.16 -9.00 2.87
C VAL A 163 -4.83 -9.64 2.50
N ALA A 164 -4.45 -10.76 3.12
CA ALA A 164 -3.22 -11.48 2.82
C ALA A 164 -3.18 -11.95 1.36
N VAL A 165 -4.30 -12.50 0.86
CA VAL A 165 -4.42 -12.92 -0.55
C VAL A 165 -4.29 -11.72 -1.49
N LEU A 166 -5.01 -10.62 -1.23
CA LEU A 166 -4.95 -9.42 -2.05
C LEU A 166 -3.56 -8.77 -2.04
N MET A 167 -2.87 -8.76 -0.90
CA MET A 167 -1.47 -8.33 -0.79
C MET A 167 -0.56 -9.18 -1.67
N GLY A 168 -0.70 -10.50 -1.63
CA GLY A 168 0.04 -11.41 -2.51
C GLY A 168 -0.22 -11.14 -4.00
N LEU A 169 -1.48 -10.93 -4.38
CA LEU A 169 -1.85 -10.61 -5.76
C LEU A 169 -1.26 -9.28 -6.24
N VAL A 170 -1.30 -8.23 -5.41
CA VAL A 170 -0.67 -6.94 -5.70
C VAL A 170 0.84 -7.10 -5.85
N LEU A 171 1.49 -7.82 -4.95
CA LEU A 171 2.94 -8.05 -5.00
C LEU A 171 3.35 -8.71 -6.32
N ILE A 172 2.64 -9.78 -6.72
CA ILE A 172 2.87 -10.47 -8.00
C ILE A 172 2.65 -9.51 -9.17
N ARG A 173 1.60 -8.69 -9.14
CA ARG A 173 1.26 -7.82 -10.27
C ARG A 173 2.23 -6.67 -10.44
N VAL A 174 2.61 -5.99 -9.37
CA VAL A 174 3.62 -4.92 -9.40
C VAL A 174 4.98 -5.52 -9.80
N HIS A 175 5.33 -6.71 -9.31
CA HIS A 175 6.58 -7.37 -9.70
C HIS A 175 6.62 -7.76 -11.18
N ARG A 176 5.52 -8.29 -11.73
CA ARG A 176 5.40 -8.58 -13.17
C ARG A 176 5.52 -7.30 -14.00
N LEU A 177 4.89 -6.21 -13.57
CA LEU A 177 4.98 -4.92 -14.25
C LEU A 177 6.41 -4.38 -14.24
N TYR A 178 7.05 -4.35 -13.07
CA TYR A 178 8.44 -3.91 -12.90
C TYR A 178 9.41 -4.73 -13.78
N ARG A 179 9.24 -6.05 -13.83
CA ARG A 179 10.09 -6.93 -14.65
C ARG A 179 9.82 -6.81 -16.15
N ALA A 180 8.56 -6.59 -16.56
CA ALA A 180 8.22 -6.32 -17.96
C ALA A 180 8.78 -4.97 -18.46
N GLY A 181 8.98 -4.01 -17.55
CA GLY A 181 9.61 -2.71 -17.83
C GLY A 181 11.13 -2.70 -17.96
N GLY A 182 11.80 -3.85 -17.85
CA GLY A 182 13.26 -3.90 -17.81
C GLY A 182 13.86 -3.35 -16.50
N GLY A 183 13.08 -3.28 -15.42
CA GLY A 183 13.57 -2.92 -14.09
C GLY A 183 14.59 -3.95 -13.56
N SER A 184 15.76 -3.48 -13.14
CA SER A 184 16.82 -4.32 -12.57
C SER A 184 17.44 -3.69 -11.32
N LEU A 185 18.00 -4.52 -10.44
CA LEU A 185 18.78 -4.05 -9.29
C LEU A 185 19.96 -3.18 -9.72
N GLN A 186 20.57 -3.48 -10.87
CA GLN A 186 21.66 -2.70 -11.47
C GLN A 186 21.19 -1.26 -11.76
N ARG A 187 20.03 -1.11 -12.41
CA ARG A 187 19.44 0.19 -12.71
C ARG A 187 19.06 0.96 -11.45
N ALA A 188 18.60 0.26 -10.40
CA ALA A 188 18.37 0.89 -9.09
C ALA A 188 19.67 1.37 -8.41
N GLN A 189 20.79 0.66 -8.59
CA GLN A 189 22.11 1.09 -8.12
C GLN A 189 22.62 2.31 -8.89
N ASP A 190 22.42 2.34 -10.21
CA ASP A 190 22.77 3.48 -11.06
C ASP A 190 21.94 4.73 -10.72
N GLU A 191 20.63 4.57 -10.48
CA GLU A 191 19.75 5.65 -10.02
C GLU A 191 20.06 6.14 -8.60
N TRP A 192 20.52 5.24 -7.71
CA TRP A 192 20.96 5.60 -6.35
C TRP A 192 22.26 6.40 -6.37
N SER A 193 23.25 5.93 -7.12
CA SER A 193 24.58 6.55 -7.22
C SER A 193 24.55 7.89 -7.96
N SER A 194 23.71 8.01 -9.00
CA SER A 194 23.51 9.27 -9.75
C SER A 194 22.64 10.29 -9.03
N GLY A 195 21.95 9.92 -7.94
CA GLY A 195 21.02 10.79 -7.23
C GLY A 195 19.71 11.07 -7.99
N ALA A 196 19.52 10.48 -9.18
CA ALA A 196 18.34 10.64 -10.03
C ALA A 196 17.04 10.22 -9.32
N TRP A 197 17.12 9.38 -8.28
CA TRP A 197 15.99 8.98 -7.45
C TRP A 197 15.30 10.14 -6.69
N LYS A 198 15.96 11.30 -6.53
CA LYS A 198 15.43 12.50 -5.87
C LYS A 198 14.66 13.43 -6.80
N SER A 199 14.98 13.43 -8.10
CA SER A 199 14.35 14.26 -9.11
C SER A 199 13.27 13.46 -9.84
N ALA A 200 12.01 13.90 -9.80
CA ALA A 200 11.06 13.48 -10.83
C ALA A 200 11.70 13.82 -12.19
N PRO A 201 11.68 12.95 -13.20
CA PRO A 201 12.20 13.30 -14.52
C PRO A 201 11.43 14.55 -14.94
N VAL A 202 12.13 15.69 -14.94
CA VAL A 202 11.56 16.98 -15.32
C VAL A 202 11.34 16.90 -16.82
N ARG A 203 10.20 16.35 -17.23
CA ARG A 203 9.74 16.34 -18.62
C ARG A 203 9.49 17.75 -19.15
N ASP A 204 9.50 18.76 -18.26
CA ASP A 204 9.27 20.17 -18.60
C ASP A 204 10.55 21.02 -18.78
N ALA A 205 11.76 20.46 -18.66
CA ALA A 205 13.00 21.22 -18.86
C ALA A 205 13.59 21.09 -20.28
N GLY A 206 12.96 20.31 -21.17
CA GLY A 206 13.39 20.12 -22.55
C GLY A 206 12.66 20.99 -23.59
N PHE A 207 11.52 21.59 -23.25
CA PHE A 207 10.68 22.30 -24.23
C PHE A 207 11.01 23.78 -24.43
N ASN A 208 11.79 24.41 -23.54
CA ASN A 208 12.15 25.84 -23.64
C ASN A 208 13.60 26.12 -24.06
N ALA A 209 14.39 25.09 -24.41
CA ALA A 209 15.77 25.26 -24.90
C ALA A 209 15.94 25.03 -26.41
N ILE A 210 14.85 24.75 -27.15
CA ILE A 210 14.89 24.52 -28.60
C ILE A 210 14.05 25.58 -29.29
N SER A 211 14.48 26.83 -29.20
CA SER A 211 13.98 27.91 -30.05
C SER A 211 15.11 28.75 -30.62
N VAL A 212 16.21 28.12 -31.06
CA VAL A 212 17.15 28.74 -32.01
C VAL A 212 17.66 27.67 -32.99
N SER A 213 17.28 27.84 -34.26
CA SER A 213 17.92 27.36 -35.50
C SER A 213 17.97 25.85 -35.86
N GLY A 214 17.27 25.51 -36.96
CA GLY A 214 17.73 24.56 -38.00
C GLY A 214 17.20 23.11 -37.92
N PRO A 215 16.59 22.54 -38.99
CA PRO A 215 15.98 21.22 -38.94
C PRO A 215 17.00 20.12 -39.27
N SER A 216 17.71 19.63 -38.27
CA SER A 216 18.26 18.27 -38.29
C SER A 216 17.78 17.55 -37.05
N LEU A 217 16.89 16.56 -37.26
CA LEU A 217 16.31 15.74 -36.20
C LEU A 217 17.43 14.98 -35.46
N PRO A 218 17.65 15.21 -34.15
CA PRO A 218 18.52 14.36 -33.36
C PRO A 218 17.80 13.03 -33.11
N GLN A 219 18.40 11.94 -33.58
CA GLN A 219 17.99 10.58 -33.26
C GLN A 219 18.24 10.34 -31.76
N TYR A 220 17.18 10.41 -30.94
CA TYR A 220 17.25 9.94 -29.56
C TYR A 220 17.27 8.40 -29.54
N PRO A 221 18.12 7.76 -28.71
CA PRO A 221 18.00 6.34 -28.42
C PRO A 221 16.73 6.11 -27.58
N ALA A 222 15.59 6.00 -28.26
CA ALA A 222 14.31 5.66 -27.65
C ALA A 222 14.26 4.15 -27.37
N ALA A 223 14.91 3.71 -26.29
CA ALA A 223 14.52 2.49 -25.60
C ALA A 223 13.62 2.88 -24.42
N VAL A 224 12.42 3.38 -24.73
CA VAL A 224 11.34 3.45 -23.74
C VAL A 224 10.82 2.01 -23.60
N PRO A 225 10.91 1.37 -22.43
CA PRO A 225 10.29 0.07 -22.23
C PRO A 225 8.78 0.20 -22.46
N SER A 226 8.27 -0.50 -23.46
CA SER A 226 6.83 -0.60 -23.71
C SER A 226 6.21 -1.53 -22.68
N TYR A 227 5.57 -0.96 -21.67
CA TYR A 227 4.81 -1.76 -20.71
C TYR A 227 3.55 -2.32 -21.40
N PRO A 228 3.23 -3.62 -21.22
CA PRO A 228 1.99 -4.17 -21.71
C PRO A 228 0.79 -3.53 -21.00
N GLU A 229 -0.27 -3.23 -21.75
CA GLU A 229 -1.47 -2.58 -21.23
C GLU A 229 -2.09 -3.36 -20.06
N SER A 230 -2.53 -2.64 -19.04
CA SER A 230 -3.27 -3.17 -17.91
C SER A 230 -4.67 -3.58 -18.36
N GLY A 231 -4.80 -4.85 -18.77
CA GLY A 231 -6.10 -5.42 -19.13
C GLY A 231 -7.12 -5.35 -17.98
N PRO A 232 -8.42 -5.21 -18.29
CA PRO A 232 -9.48 -5.02 -17.31
C PRO A 232 -9.72 -6.33 -16.54
N TRP A 233 -9.48 -6.29 -15.22
CA TRP A 233 -9.88 -7.33 -14.28
C TRP A 233 -10.23 -6.69 -12.95
#